data_AF-A0A8S2YJD8-F1
#
_entry.id   AF-A0A8S2YJD8-F1
#
_cell.length_a   1.000
_cell.length_b   1.000
_cell.length_c   1.000
_cell.angle_alpha   90.00
_cell.angle_beta   90.00
_cell.angle_gamma   90.00
#
_symmetry.space_group_name_H-M   'P 1'
#
loop_
_entity.id
_entity.type
_entity.pdbx_description
1 polymer ?
#
loop_
_entity_poly.entity_id
_entity_poly.type
_entity_poly.pdbx_seq_one_letter_code
_entity_poly.pdbx_strand_id
1 'polypeptide(L)' 'LDGLVGIDLFGKTVGIIGTGAIGMCAVKIFLGFGCKVIAYDIKPDEQVAKEKGFVYKSLDELLQESDV' A
#
# COMPACT_ATOMS: atom_id res chain seq x y z
N LEU A 1 -29.40 6.08 9.64
CA LEU A 1 -28.48 6.46 8.52
C LEU A 1 -27.23 5.64 8.73
N ASP A 2 -27.41 4.32 8.71
CA ASP A 2 -26.45 3.38 9.28
C ASP A 2 -25.79 2.63 8.12
N GLY A 3 -24.45 2.69 8.05
CA GLY A 3 -23.65 2.07 6.99
C GLY A 3 -23.20 2.99 5.85
N LEU A 4 -23.53 4.30 5.88
CA LEU A 4 -23.05 5.30 4.90
C LEU A 4 -21.83 6.11 5.39
N VAL A 5 -21.31 5.80 6.59
CA VAL A 5 -20.14 6.47 7.15
C VAL A 5 -18.88 5.77 6.66
N GLY A 6 -18.08 6.47 5.86
CA GLY A 6 -16.79 5.99 5.38
C GLY A 6 -15.71 5.99 6.45
N ILE A 7 -14.52 5.53 6.07
CA ILE A 7 -13.31 5.59 6.89
C ILE A 7 -12.35 6.66 6.34
N ASP A 8 -11.55 7.25 7.22
CA ASP A 8 -10.42 8.09 6.80
C ASP A 8 -9.24 7.20 6.39
N LEU A 9 -8.59 7.57 5.28
CA LEU A 9 -7.41 6.90 4.75
C LEU A 9 -6.12 7.44 5.35
N PHE A 10 -6.12 8.67 5.87
CA PHE A 10 -4.90 9.27 6.42
C PHE A 10 -4.32 8.41 7.56
N GLY A 11 -3.04 8.05 7.44
CA GLY A 11 -2.34 7.21 8.41
C GLY A 11 -2.66 5.72 8.36
N LYS A 12 -3.59 5.27 7.51
CA LYS A 12 -3.91 3.86 7.29
C LYS A 12 -2.81 3.13 6.52
N THR A 13 -2.73 1.82 6.71
CA THR A 13 -1.84 0.93 5.95
C THR A 13 -2.57 0.40 4.73
N VAL A 14 -2.05 0.66 3.54
CA VAL A 14 -2.59 0.15 2.28
C VAL A 14 -1.67 -0.94 1.73
N GLY A 15 -2.23 -2.11 1.49
CA GLY A 15 -1.54 -3.26 0.91
C GLY A 15 -1.66 -3.29 -0.62
N ILE A 16 -0.53 -3.33 -1.32
CA ILE A 16 -0.51 -3.42 -2.79
C ILE A 16 0.11 -4.75 -3.23
N ILE A 17 -0.71 -5.60 -3.86
CA ILE A 17 -0.26 -6.85 -4.49
C ILE A 17 0.06 -6.56 -5.96
N GLY A 18 1.35 -6.57 -6.29
CA GLY A 18 1.89 -6.26 -7.60
C GLY A 18 2.30 -4.80 -7.74
N THR A 19 3.57 -4.59 -8.07
CA THR A 19 4.24 -3.28 -8.21
C THR A 19 4.67 -3.01 -9.66
N GLY A 20 3.89 -3.52 -10.62
CA GLY A 20 3.98 -3.10 -12.02
C GLY A 20 3.49 -1.65 -12.23
N ALA A 21 3.33 -1.22 -13.48
CA ALA A 21 2.98 0.17 -13.80
C ALA A 21 1.74 0.70 -13.06
N ILE A 22 0.67 -0.11 -12.94
CA ILE A 22 -0.56 0.27 -12.24
C ILE A 22 -0.32 0.34 -10.72
N GLY A 23 0.34 -0.67 -10.16
CA GLY A 23 0.68 -0.71 -8.73
C GLY A 23 1.51 0.51 -8.31
N MET A 24 2.48 0.91 -9.13
CA MET A 24 3.30 2.10 -8.85
C MET A 24 2.52 3.41 -8.88
N CYS A 25 1.49 3.51 -9.72
CA CYS A 25 0.57 4.65 -9.68
C CYS A 25 -0.24 4.64 -8.37
N ALA A 26 -0.75 3.48 -7.94
CA ALA A 26 -1.47 3.34 -6.69
C ALA A 26 -0.60 3.70 -5.47
N VAL A 27 0.64 3.19 -5.41
CA VAL A 27 1.63 3.55 -4.37
C VAL A 27 1.73 5.08 -4.25
N LYS A 28 1.95 5.77 -5.37
CA LYS A 28 2.10 7.24 -5.38
C LYS A 28 0.85 7.95 -4.86
N ILE A 29 -0.33 7.48 -5.26
CA ILE A 29 -1.60 8.06 -4.85
C ILE A 29 -1.78 7.91 -3.33
N PHE A 30 -1.65 6.71 -2.79
CA PHE A 30 -1.87 6.43 -1.37
C PHE A 30 -0.83 7.09 -0.46
N LEU A 31 0.44 7.17 -0.88
CA LEU A 31 1.42 7.99 -0.17
C LEU A 31 1.03 9.47 -0.16
N GLY A 32 0.46 9.98 -1.27
CA GLY A 32 -0.09 11.34 -1.34
C GLY A 32 -1.28 11.58 -0.40
N PHE A 33 -2.06 10.54 -0.10
CA PHE A 33 -3.12 10.57 0.93
C PHE A 33 -2.57 10.49 2.37
N GLY A 34 -1.26 10.36 2.55
CA GLY A 34 -0.64 10.18 3.86
C GLY A 34 -0.82 8.77 4.44
N CYS A 35 -1.12 7.79 3.60
CA CYS A 35 -1.14 6.38 4.00
C CYS A 35 0.28 5.85 4.17
N LYS A 36 0.41 4.79 4.97
CA LYS A 36 1.55 3.88 4.93
C LYS A 36 1.30 2.89 3.82
N VAL A 37 2.29 2.61 2.98
CA VAL A 37 2.15 1.65 1.89
C VAL A 37 3.08 0.46 2.13
N ILE A 38 2.51 -0.74 2.11
CA ILE A 38 3.24 -2.00 2.07
C ILE A 38 2.86 -2.74 0.79
N ALA A 39 3.80 -3.49 0.23
CA ALA A 39 3.60 -4.15 -1.04
C ALA A 39 4.12 -5.59 -1.05
N TYR A 40 3.57 -6.40 -1.93
CA TYR A 40 4.09 -7.72 -2.27
C TYR A 40 4.24 -7.82 -3.79
N ASP A 41 5.35 -8.35 -4.25
CA ASP A 41 5.58 -8.68 -5.65
C ASP A 41 6.42 -9.96 -5.74
N ILE A 42 6.27 -10.72 -6.83
CA ILE A 42 7.08 -11.90 -7.11
C ILE A 42 8.51 -11.47 -7.48
N LYS A 43 8.68 -10.26 -8.02
CA LYS A 43 9.96 -9.66 -8.38
C LYS A 43 10.09 -8.28 -7.72
N PRO A 44 10.35 -8.23 -6.39
CA PRO A 44 10.43 -6.96 -5.67
C PRO A 44 11.65 -6.15 -6.10
N ASP A 45 11.48 -4.83 -6.15
CA ASP A 45 12.57 -3.86 -6.37
C ASP A 45 12.74 -2.99 -5.12
N GLU A 46 13.57 -3.48 -4.19
CA GLU A 46 13.82 -2.83 -2.90
C GLU A 46 14.41 -1.42 -3.03
N GLN A 47 15.12 -1.13 -4.13
CA GLN A 47 15.65 0.20 -4.37
C GLN A 47 14.50 1.17 -4.65
N VAL A 48 13.57 0.78 -5.54
CA VAL A 48 12.37 1.57 -5.84
C VAL A 48 11.49 1.76 -4.60
N ALA A 49 11.37 0.73 -3.75
CA ALA A 49 10.65 0.82 -2.48
C ALA A 49 11.22 1.90 -1.56
N LYS A 50 12.55 1.88 -1.37
CA LYS A 50 13.26 2.87 -0.56
C LYS A 50 13.16 4.28 -1.14
N GLU A 51 13.32 4.45 -2.45
CA GLU A 51 13.25 5.75 -3.11
C GLU A 51 11.85 6.37 -3.04
N LYS A 52 10.81 5.55 -3.14
CA LYS A 52 9.41 6.02 -3.17
C LYS A 52 8.75 6.02 -1.79
N GLY A 53 9.34 5.40 -0.78
CA GLY A 53 8.84 5.43 0.60
C GLY A 53 7.76 4.40 0.90
N PHE A 54 7.85 3.20 0.34
CA PHE A 54 7.03 2.04 0.71
C PHE A 54 7.91 0.84 1.06
N VAL A 55 7.33 -0.24 1.59
CA VAL A 55 8.08 -1.42 2.05
C VAL A 55 7.51 -2.70 1.44
N TYR A 56 8.37 -3.59 0.97
CA TYR A 56 7.95 -4.94 0.59
C TYR A 56 7.79 -5.83 1.82
N LYS A 57 6.76 -6.66 1.80
CA LYS A 57 6.40 -7.64 2.83
C LYS A 57 6.08 -8.97 2.18
N SER A 58 6.11 -10.05 2.95
CA SER A 58 5.51 -11.32 2.50
C SER A 58 4.00 -11.13 2.30
N LEU A 59 3.39 -12.00 1.49
CA LEU A 59 1.94 -11.93 1.23
C LEU A 59 1.14 -12.07 2.54
N ASP A 60 1.57 -12.95 3.43
CA ASP A 60 0.90 -13.17 4.73
C ASP A 60 0.97 -11.93 5.63
N GLU A 61 2.15 -11.31 5.75
CA GLU A 61 2.31 -10.06 6.51
C GLU A 61 1.47 -8.93 5.90
N LEU A 62 1.44 -8.81 4.57
CA LEU A 62 0.65 -7.79 3.88
C LEU A 62 -0.84 -7.94 4.21
N LEU A 63 -1.38 -9.16 4.15
CA LEU A 63 -2.79 -9.43 4.44
C LEU A 63 -3.14 -9.19 5.91
N GLN A 64 -2.18 -9.36 6.83
CA GLN A 64 -2.37 -9.12 8.26
C GLN A 64 -2.26 -7.64 8.65
N GLU A 65 -1.37 -6.88 8.01
CA GLU A 65 -1.04 -5.51 8.40
C GLU A 65 -1.86 -4.44 7.67
N SER A 66 -2.54 -4.78 6.56
CA SER A 66 -3.27 -3.81 5.73
C SER A 66 -4.67 -3.50 6.29
N ASP A 67 -5.00 -2.21 6.36
CA ASP A 67 -6.37 -1.73 6.61
C ASP A 67 -7.23 -1.77 5.32
N VAL A 68 -6.58 -1.64 4.15
CA VAL A 68 -7.17 -1.63 2.80
C VAL A 68 -6.34 -2.50 1.86
#